data_AF-A0AAJ7FRH4-F1
#
_entry.id   AF-A0AAJ7FRH4-F1
#
_cell.length_a   1.000
_cell.length_b   1.000
_cell.length_c   1.000
_cell.angle_alpha   90.00
_cell.angle_beta   90.00
_cell.angle_gamma   90.00
#
_symmetry.space_group_name_H-M   'P 1'
#
loop_
_entity.id
_entity.type
_entity.pdbx_description
1 polymer ?
#
loop_
_entity_poly.entity_id
_entity_poly.type
_entity_poly.pdbx_seq_one_letter_code
_entity_poly.pdbx_strand_id
1 'polypeptide(L)'
;MYISKLLFFKQFQAKLIQIRFMHTVQHNMSRGVFFIKLKDNDRAVLTYKSADRVLDMRSIIVPQEHKGQGLARLLAETAFTYAIINNYYMYLTCVYLQKYYLATKTIELEERVVGPKHILEGPSSKALDPDIIYELPDPEEFDVFPENHKK
;
A
#
# COMPACT_ATOMS: atom_id res chain seq x y z
N MET A 1 -0.39 -25.52 -18.93
CA MET A 1 -0.50 -24.06 -18.65
C MET A 1 -0.42 -23.67 -17.15
N TYR A 2 -0.25 -24.60 -16.20
CA TYR A 2 -0.07 -24.29 -14.77
C TYR A 2 1.40 -24.09 -14.35
N ILE A 3 2.32 -24.80 -15.02
CA ILE A 3 3.75 -24.82 -14.69
C ILE A 3 4.41 -23.44 -14.89
N SER A 4 3.98 -22.71 -15.93
CA SER A 4 4.44 -21.34 -16.21
C SER A 4 3.98 -20.33 -15.15
N LYS A 5 2.72 -20.42 -14.68
CA LYS A 5 2.25 -19.62 -13.54
C LYS A 5 3.07 -19.92 -12.28
N LEU A 6 3.28 -21.19 -11.94
CA LEU A 6 4.04 -21.57 -10.75
C LEU A 6 5.51 -21.09 -10.79
N LEU A 7 6.16 -21.16 -11.96
CA LEU A 7 7.52 -20.66 -12.17
C LEU A 7 7.59 -19.14 -12.09
N PHE A 8 6.60 -18.43 -12.66
CA PHE A 8 6.47 -16.98 -12.58
C PHE A 8 6.27 -16.53 -11.11
N PHE A 9 5.37 -17.19 -10.38
CA PHE A 9 5.15 -16.95 -8.95
C PHE A 9 6.43 -17.21 -8.12
N LYS A 10 7.22 -18.25 -8.42
CA LYS A 10 8.49 -18.52 -7.71
C LYS A 10 9.57 -17.46 -7.98
N GLN A 11 9.76 -17.06 -9.24
CA GLN A 11 10.71 -15.98 -9.58
C GLN A 11 10.30 -14.66 -8.93
N PHE A 12 8.99 -14.40 -8.88
CA PHE A 12 8.44 -13.21 -8.28
C PHE A 12 8.62 -13.18 -6.74
N GLN A 13 8.35 -14.30 -6.04
CA GLN A 13 8.63 -14.43 -4.60
C GLN A 13 10.10 -14.20 -4.27
N ALA A 14 11.03 -14.75 -5.06
CA ALA A 14 12.47 -14.51 -4.89
C ALA A 14 12.85 -13.03 -5.10
N LYS A 15 12.26 -12.36 -6.10
CA LYS A 15 12.44 -10.92 -6.36
C LYS A 15 11.95 -10.07 -5.17
N LEU A 16 10.82 -10.43 -4.56
CA LEU A 16 10.27 -9.73 -3.39
C LEU A 16 11.14 -9.87 -2.14
N ILE A 17 11.69 -11.06 -1.90
CA ILE A 17 12.66 -11.30 -0.83
C ILE A 17 13.92 -10.44 -1.05
N GLN A 18 14.39 -10.34 -2.29
CA GLN A 18 15.52 -9.50 -2.65
C GLN A 18 15.21 -7.99 -2.46
N ILE A 19 14.02 -7.52 -2.85
CA ILE A 19 13.59 -6.13 -2.65
C ILE A 19 13.57 -5.76 -1.17
N ARG A 20 13.04 -6.64 -0.30
CA ARG A 20 13.03 -6.47 1.17
C ARG A 20 14.44 -6.37 1.75
N PHE A 21 15.42 -7.01 1.12
CA PHE A 21 16.81 -6.95 1.54
C PHE A 21 17.55 -5.70 1.03
N MET A 22 17.10 -5.12 -0.08
CA MET A 22 17.79 -3.98 -0.73
C MET A 22 17.26 -2.62 -0.30
N HIS A 23 16.01 -2.52 0.15
CA HIS A 23 15.39 -1.23 0.48
C HIS A 23 14.95 -1.18 1.94
N THR A 24 15.47 -0.20 2.68
CA THR A 24 15.05 0.09 4.06
C THR A 24 14.09 1.28 4.06
N VAL A 25 12.90 1.10 4.64
CA VAL A 25 11.96 2.19 4.87
C VAL A 25 12.43 3.02 6.05
N GLN A 26 12.52 4.33 5.86
CA GLN A 26 12.81 5.32 6.89
C GLN A 26 11.52 6.02 7.30
N HIS A 27 11.37 6.34 8.58
CA HIS A 27 10.20 7.02 9.12
C HIS A 27 10.59 8.36 9.74
N ASN A 28 9.93 9.43 9.30
CA ASN A 28 10.05 10.75 9.88
C ASN A 28 8.69 11.16 10.47
N MET A 29 8.55 10.96 11.78
CA MET A 29 7.32 11.24 12.52
C MET A 29 6.92 12.72 12.49
N SER A 30 7.88 13.63 12.65
CA SER A 30 7.58 15.08 12.71
C SER A 30 7.04 15.61 11.38
N ARG A 31 7.41 14.97 10.27
CA ARG A 31 6.90 15.29 8.94
C ARG A 31 5.71 14.45 8.51
N GLY A 32 5.38 13.38 9.25
CA GLY A 32 4.33 12.44 8.87
C GLY A 32 4.66 11.66 7.59
N VAL A 33 5.90 11.16 7.47
CA VAL A 33 6.37 10.55 6.21
C VAL A 33 7.12 9.24 6.45
N PHE A 34 6.76 8.21 5.70
CA PHE A 34 7.60 7.04 5.44
C PHE A 34 8.24 7.19 4.06
N PHE A 35 9.53 6.87 3.93
CA PHE A 35 10.20 7.00 2.64
C PHE A 35 11.32 5.98 2.45
N ILE A 36 11.57 5.64 1.20
CA ILE A 36 12.73 4.84 0.78
C ILE A 36 13.63 5.77 -0.02
N LYS A 37 14.91 5.82 0.32
CA LYS A 37 15.91 6.51 -0.50
C LYS A 37 16.24 5.63 -1.69
N LEU A 38 16.15 6.18 -2.89
CA LEU A 38 16.45 5.49 -4.14
C LEU A 38 17.78 6.02 -4.71
N LYS A 39 18.16 5.53 -5.89
CA LYS A 39 19.31 6.10 -6.62
C LYS A 39 18.99 7.53 -7.06
N ASP A 40 20.03 8.28 -7.43
CA ASP A 40 19.89 9.61 -8.04
C ASP A 40 19.14 10.64 -7.18
N ASN A 41 19.20 10.48 -5.85
CA ASN A 41 18.57 11.34 -4.84
C ASN A 41 17.03 11.32 -4.83
N ASP A 42 16.43 10.39 -5.57
CA ASP A 42 14.99 10.16 -5.61
C ASP A 42 14.46 9.42 -4.39
N ARG A 43 13.14 9.48 -4.18
CA ARG A 43 12.47 8.86 -3.04
C ARG A 43 11.09 8.32 -3.40
N ALA A 44 10.81 7.09 -2.98
CA ALA A 44 9.43 6.63 -2.84
C ALA A 44 8.90 7.06 -1.47
N VAL A 45 7.69 7.60 -1.41
CA VAL A 45 7.19 8.31 -0.23
C VAL A 45 5.75 7.95 0.04
N LEU A 46 5.42 7.63 1.30
CA LEU A 46 4.05 7.58 1.84
C LEU A 46 3.89 8.71 2.85
N THR A 47 2.87 9.53 2.68
CA THR A 47 2.57 10.66 3.57
C THR A 47 1.31 10.42 4.40
N TYR A 48 1.32 10.91 5.63
CA TYR A 48 0.16 10.89 6.52
C TYR A 48 0.07 12.18 7.34
N LYS A 49 -1.12 12.45 7.87
CA LYS A 49 -1.31 13.43 8.97
C LYS A 49 -1.77 12.71 10.22
N SER A 50 -1.19 13.05 11.35
CA SER A 50 -1.63 12.57 12.65
C SER A 50 -2.57 13.59 13.29
N ALA A 51 -3.72 13.13 13.74
CA ALA A 51 -4.62 13.85 14.63
C ALA A 51 -4.97 12.90 15.79
N ASP A 52 -4.58 13.25 17.01
CA ASP A 52 -4.67 12.39 18.18
C ASP A 52 -4.08 10.99 17.94
N ARG A 53 -4.94 9.95 17.94
CA ARG A 53 -4.57 8.55 17.69
C ARG A 53 -4.90 8.07 16.29
N VAL A 54 -5.26 8.97 15.37
CA VAL A 54 -5.62 8.63 13.99
C VAL A 54 -4.54 9.11 13.03
N LEU A 55 -4.04 8.20 12.20
CA LEU A 55 -3.16 8.47 11.08
C LEU A 55 -4.00 8.52 9.79
N ASP A 56 -4.22 9.72 9.27
CA ASP A 56 -4.82 9.94 7.96
C ASP A 56 -3.76 9.69 6.88
N MET A 57 -3.79 8.51 6.26
CA MET A 57 -2.85 8.04 5.25
C MET A 57 -3.24 8.60 3.88
N ARG A 58 -2.49 9.59 3.39
CA ARG A 58 -2.95 10.52 2.34
C ARG A 58 -2.52 10.15 0.94
N SER A 59 -1.23 9.89 0.76
CA SER A 59 -0.68 9.66 -0.56
C SER A 59 0.50 8.71 -0.49
N ILE A 60 0.74 8.05 -1.61
CA ILE A 60 1.93 7.25 -1.83
C ILE A 60 2.40 7.52 -3.27
N ILE A 61 3.69 7.82 -3.42
CA ILE A 61 4.31 8.23 -4.67
C ILE A 61 5.55 7.38 -4.88
N VAL A 62 5.67 6.80 -6.07
CA VAL A 62 6.84 6.01 -6.47
C VAL A 62 7.33 6.54 -7.81
N PRO A 63 8.58 7.03 -7.90
CA PRO A 63 9.11 7.54 -9.17
C PRO A 63 8.97 6.53 -10.31
N GLN A 64 8.65 7.01 -11.51
CA GLN A 64 8.33 6.20 -12.68
C GLN A 64 9.42 5.15 -12.99
N GLU A 65 10.69 5.50 -12.80
CA GLU A 65 11.84 4.61 -13.06
C GLU A 65 11.94 3.44 -12.08
N HIS A 66 11.25 3.56 -10.94
CA HIS A 66 11.26 2.59 -9.84
C HIS A 66 9.94 1.81 -9.69
N LYS A 67 9.06 1.94 -10.68
CA LYS A 67 7.77 1.24 -10.79
C LYS A 67 7.90 -0.26 -11.00
N GLY A 68 6.86 -1.01 -10.60
CA GLY A 68 6.85 -2.48 -10.66
C GLY A 68 7.90 -3.18 -9.77
N GLN A 69 8.54 -2.44 -8.85
CA GLN A 69 9.53 -2.95 -7.89
C GLN A 69 8.93 -3.20 -6.50
N GLY A 70 7.62 -3.07 -6.32
CA GLY A 70 6.94 -3.36 -5.05
C GLY A 70 7.25 -2.35 -3.93
N LEU A 71 7.79 -1.17 -4.24
CA LEU A 71 8.12 -0.14 -3.25
C LEU A 71 6.88 0.44 -2.57
N ALA A 72 5.80 0.63 -3.33
CA ALA A 72 4.51 1.09 -2.80
C ALA A 72 3.97 0.11 -1.75
N ARG A 73 4.04 -1.19 -2.06
CA ARG A 73 3.64 -2.25 -1.15
C ARG A 73 4.50 -2.28 0.11
N LEU A 74 5.81 -2.15 -0.01
CA LEU A 74 6.74 -2.13 1.13
C LEU A 74 6.46 -0.94 2.07
N LEU A 75 6.17 0.24 1.51
CA LEU A 75 5.75 1.41 2.27
C LEU A 75 4.40 1.18 2.98
N ALA A 76 3.43 0.58 2.30
CA ALA A 76 2.11 0.26 2.86
C ALA A 76 2.22 -0.74 4.02
N GLU A 77 2.94 -1.85 3.80
CA GLU A 77 3.26 -2.85 4.83
C GLU A 77 3.85 -2.17 6.07
N THR A 78 4.89 -1.35 5.86
CA THR A 78 5.59 -0.68 6.97
C THR A 78 4.68 0.28 7.73
N ALA A 79 3.88 1.09 7.02
CA ALA A 79 2.97 2.05 7.64
C ALA A 79 1.85 1.35 8.44
N PHE A 80 1.31 0.25 7.92
CA PHE A 80 0.26 -0.52 8.58
C PHE A 80 0.81 -1.23 9.81
N THR A 81 1.97 -1.89 9.69
CA THR A 81 2.67 -2.48 10.84
C THR A 81 2.98 -1.43 11.91
N TYR A 82 3.44 -0.25 11.52
CA TYR A 82 3.67 0.86 12.45
C TYR A 82 2.40 1.23 13.23
N ALA A 83 1.26 1.36 12.54
CA ALA A 83 -0.01 1.68 13.18
C ALA A 83 -0.45 0.57 14.15
N ILE A 84 -0.31 -0.70 13.76
CA ILE A 84 -0.64 -1.86 14.59
C ILE A 84 0.19 -1.85 15.88
N ILE A 85 1.51 -1.82 15.76
CA ILE A 85 2.44 -1.90 16.90
C ILE A 85 2.28 -0.72 17.87
N ASN A 86 2.04 0.49 17.35
CA ASN A 86 1.96 1.70 18.16
C ASN A 86 0.52 2.06 18.59
N ASN A 87 -0.43 1.16 18.37
CA ASN A 87 -1.82 1.34 18.78
C ASN A 87 -2.51 2.58 18.17
N TYR A 88 -2.16 2.90 16.92
CA TYR A 88 -2.85 3.93 16.14
C TYR A 88 -4.01 3.35 15.34
N TYR A 89 -5.02 4.19 15.12
CA TYR A 89 -6.05 4.00 14.12
C TYR A 89 -5.60 4.60 12.78
N MET A 90 -6.16 4.12 11.68
CA MET A 90 -5.85 4.57 10.33
C MET A 90 -7.11 5.02 9.60
N TYR A 91 -7.03 6.18 8.97
CA TYR A 91 -8.00 6.62 7.97
C TYR A 91 -7.31 6.59 6.60
N LEU A 92 -7.83 5.78 5.67
CA LEU A 92 -7.16 5.50 4.40
C LEU A 92 -7.67 6.44 3.29
N THR A 93 -7.20 7.68 3.27
CA THR A 93 -7.52 8.63 2.18
C THR A 93 -6.96 8.16 0.83
N CYS A 94 -5.75 7.58 0.83
CA CYS A 94 -5.10 7.07 -0.38
C CYS A 94 -5.81 5.84 -0.96
N VAL A 95 -6.20 5.90 -2.24
CA VAL A 95 -6.86 4.80 -2.97
C VAL A 95 -6.00 3.54 -3.04
N TYR A 96 -4.69 3.68 -3.24
CA TYR A 96 -3.76 2.54 -3.22
C TYR A 96 -3.83 1.79 -1.89
N LEU A 97 -3.80 2.52 -0.77
CA LEU A 97 -3.83 1.93 0.57
C LEU A 97 -5.18 1.31 0.90
N GLN A 98 -6.28 1.88 0.39
CA GLN A 98 -7.60 1.25 0.49
C GLN A 98 -7.60 -0.12 -0.20
N LYS A 99 -7.09 -0.22 -1.44
CA LYS A 99 -7.01 -1.49 -2.18
C LYS A 99 -6.05 -2.48 -1.53
N TYR A 100 -4.90 -1.99 -1.07
CA TYR A 100 -3.94 -2.79 -0.32
C TYR A 100 -4.58 -3.39 0.94
N TYR A 101 -5.30 -2.58 1.73
CA TYR A 101 -6.07 -3.04 2.89
C TYR A 101 -7.09 -4.12 2.53
N LEU A 102 -7.91 -3.90 1.49
CA LEU A 102 -8.91 -4.88 1.09
C LEU A 102 -8.29 -6.19 0.62
N ALA A 103 -7.13 -6.16 -0.02
CA ALA A 103 -6.42 -7.36 -0.46
C ALA A 103 -5.66 -8.08 0.68
N THR A 104 -5.33 -7.36 1.75
CA THR A 104 -4.54 -7.87 2.89
C THR A 104 -5.34 -7.96 4.18
N LYS A 105 -6.68 -7.95 4.06
CA LYS A 105 -7.60 -7.75 5.18
C LYS A 105 -7.37 -8.80 6.28
N THR A 106 -7.04 -8.35 7.48
CA THR A 106 -6.91 -9.17 8.70
C THR A 106 -7.76 -8.57 9.82
N ILE A 107 -8.05 -9.38 10.85
CA ILE A 107 -8.80 -8.93 12.04
C ILE A 107 -8.11 -7.72 12.69
N GLU A 108 -6.78 -7.78 12.86
CA GLU A 108 -6.01 -6.67 13.42
C GLU A 108 -6.15 -5.37 12.61
N LEU A 109 -6.17 -5.47 11.27
CA LEU A 109 -6.36 -4.30 10.42
C LEU A 109 -7.80 -3.78 10.49
N GLU A 110 -8.79 -4.67 10.54
CA GLU A 110 -10.20 -4.29 10.68
C GLU A 110 -10.47 -3.49 11.96
N GLU A 111 -9.80 -3.83 13.07
CA GLU A 111 -9.92 -3.08 14.33
C GLU A 111 -9.25 -1.70 14.29
N ARG A 112 -8.31 -1.48 13.36
CA ARG A 112 -7.51 -0.24 13.28
C ARG A 112 -7.94 0.69 12.16
N VAL A 113 -8.54 0.19 11.09
CA VAL A 113 -9.00 1.02 9.96
C VAL A 113 -10.39 1.59 10.27
N VAL A 114 -10.45 2.92 10.44
CA VAL A 114 -11.66 3.65 10.85
C VAL A 114 -12.36 4.38 9.70
N GLY A 115 -11.82 4.32 8.48
CA GLY A 115 -12.46 4.86 7.30
C GLY A 115 -11.55 4.91 6.08
N PRO A 116 -12.09 5.32 4.92
CA PRO A 116 -13.45 5.84 4.70
C PRO A 116 -14.57 4.78 4.77
N LYS A 117 -15.83 5.19 4.98
CA LYS A 117 -16.97 4.26 5.22
C LYS A 117 -17.15 3.18 4.15
N HIS A 118 -16.91 3.51 2.88
CA HIS A 118 -17.14 2.57 1.76
C HIS A 118 -16.18 1.37 1.74
N ILE A 119 -15.05 1.44 2.46
CA ILE A 119 -14.14 0.28 2.62
C ILE A 119 -14.45 -0.54 3.87
N LEU A 120 -15.36 -0.06 4.73
CA LEU A 120 -15.78 -0.75 5.95
C LEU A 120 -17.09 -1.52 5.72
N GLU A 121 -18.00 -0.93 4.97
CA GLU A 121 -19.36 -1.43 4.77
C GLU A 121 -19.69 -1.64 3.28
N GLY A 122 -20.62 -2.57 3.00
CA GLY A 122 -21.15 -2.80 1.65
C GLY A 122 -20.28 -3.70 0.75
N PRO A 123 -20.65 -3.87 -0.54
CA PRO A 123 -19.96 -4.78 -1.45
C PRO A 123 -18.47 -4.44 -1.66
N SER A 124 -18.11 -3.16 -1.53
CA SER A 124 -16.77 -2.62 -1.64
C SER A 124 -15.87 -2.88 -0.42
N SER A 125 -16.41 -3.40 0.69
CA SER A 125 -15.64 -3.79 1.88
C SER A 125 -15.23 -5.26 1.91
N LYS A 126 -15.62 -6.02 0.87
CA LYS A 126 -15.22 -7.42 0.70
C LYS A 126 -13.71 -7.48 0.50
N ALA A 127 -13.09 -8.48 1.12
CA ALA A 127 -11.69 -8.78 0.87
C ALA A 127 -11.50 -9.06 -0.63
N LEU A 128 -10.44 -8.47 -1.20
CA LEU A 128 -10.00 -8.80 -2.55
C LEU A 128 -9.22 -10.11 -2.51
N ASP A 129 -9.10 -10.78 -3.66
CA ASP A 129 -8.24 -11.94 -3.80
C ASP A 129 -6.81 -11.57 -3.37
N PRO A 130 -6.19 -12.29 -2.40
CA PRO A 130 -4.83 -12.01 -1.95
C PRO A 130 -3.79 -12.02 -3.08
N ASP A 131 -4.03 -12.75 -4.17
CA ASP A 131 -3.12 -12.76 -5.32
C ASP A 131 -3.11 -11.39 -6.04
N ILE A 132 -4.17 -10.57 -5.90
CA ILE A 132 -4.24 -9.20 -6.44
C ILE A 132 -3.17 -8.31 -5.83
N ILE A 133 -2.69 -8.57 -4.59
CA ILE A 133 -1.65 -7.75 -3.95
C ILE A 133 -0.40 -7.66 -4.84
N TYR A 134 -0.09 -8.75 -5.56
CA TYR A 134 1.07 -8.86 -6.44
C TYR A 134 0.84 -8.23 -7.82
N GLU A 135 -0.42 -8.01 -8.17
CA GLU A 135 -0.86 -7.38 -9.41
C GLU A 135 -1.35 -5.94 -9.20
N LEU A 136 -1.26 -5.41 -7.96
CA LEU A 136 -1.64 -4.02 -7.71
C LEU A 136 -0.76 -3.11 -8.58
N PRO A 137 -1.35 -2.33 -9.50
CA PRO A 137 -0.59 -1.42 -10.33
C PRO A 137 0.08 -0.35 -9.46
N ASP A 138 0.96 0.45 -10.06
CA ASP A 138 1.60 1.51 -9.28
C ASP A 138 0.58 2.60 -8.86
N PRO A 139 0.81 3.30 -7.74
CA PRO A 139 -0.15 4.25 -7.16
C PRO A 139 -0.74 5.28 -8.14
N GLU A 140 0.07 5.76 -9.08
CA GLU A 140 -0.33 6.76 -10.07
C GLU A 140 -1.11 6.16 -11.27
N GLU A 141 -1.11 4.85 -11.45
CA GLU A 141 -1.92 4.17 -12.47
C GLU A 141 -3.39 4.03 -12.04
N PHE A 142 -3.69 4.29 -10.77
CA PHE A 142 -5.06 4.29 -10.26
C PHE A 142 -5.85 5.56 -10.60
N ASP A 143 -5.18 6.65 -10.99
CA ASP A 143 -5.85 7.89 -11.42
C ASP A 143 -6.44 7.80 -12.84
N VAL A 144 -6.29 6.65 -13.52
CA VAL A 144 -6.77 6.42 -14.89
C VAL A 144 -8.16 5.73 -14.92
N PHE A 145 -8.91 5.69 -13.83
CA PHE A 145 -10.35 5.35 -13.94
C PHE A 145 -11.08 6.55 -14.54
N PRO A 146 -11.58 6.47 -15.79
CA PRO A 146 -12.38 7.57 -16.32
C PRO A 146 -13.64 7.68 -15.47
N GLU A 147 -13.91 8.89 -14.97
CA GLU A 147 -15.24 9.31 -14.54
C GLU A 147 -16.20 9.27 -15.74
N ASN A 148 -16.60 8.08 -16.19
CA ASN A 148 -17.55 7.93 -17.29
C ASN A 148 -18.61 6.88 -16.94
N HIS A 149 -19.40 7.16 -15.91
CA HIS A 149 -20.80 6.74 -15.87
C HIS A 149 -21.68 7.92 -15.42
N LYS A 150 -21.72 8.94 -16.27
CA LYS A 150 -22.93 9.75 -16.46
C LYS A 150 -23.39 9.61 -17.91
N LYS A 151 -24.30 8.67 -18.12
CA LYS A 151 -25.45 8.81 -19.03
C LYS A 151 -26.47 7.74 -18.70
#